data_AF-A0A1Y5XDM7-F1
#
_entry.id   AF-A0A1Y5XDM7-F1
#
_cell.length_a   1.000
_cell.length_b   1.000
_cell.length_c   1.000
_cell.angle_alpha   90.00
_cell.angle_beta   90.00
_cell.angle_gamma   90.00
#
_symmetry.space_group_name_H-M   'P 1'
#
loop_
_entity.id
_entity.type
_entity.pdbx_description
1 polymer ?
#
loop_
_entity_poly.entity_id
_entity_poly.type
_entity_poly.pdbx_seq_one_letter_code
_entity_poly.pdbx_strand_id
1 'polypeptide(L)'
;MSLIEIPADELRRVADLLQRTKDLMGSDLVKSMGDVVEALADQKLETAAWDFEKAWGDGRYVLGRDLDGLRDASRAVADAFQQTDEQTVNALTEGENGQ
;
A
#
# COMPACT_ATOMS: atom_id res chain seq x y z
N MET A 1 -32.19 -7.24 9.31
CA MET A 1 -30.86 -7.52 8.74
C MET A 1 -30.18 -6.19 8.58
N SER A 2 -29.07 -5.92 9.28
CA SER A 2 -28.25 -4.74 8.95
C SER A 2 -27.59 -5.02 7.61
N LEU A 3 -27.95 -4.26 6.59
CA LEU A 3 -27.25 -4.24 5.32
C LEU A 3 -25.81 -3.84 5.66
N ILE A 4 -24.86 -4.75 5.46
CA ILE A 4 -23.45 -4.41 5.62
C ILE A 4 -23.09 -3.60 4.37
N GLU A 5 -23.16 -2.28 4.46
CA GLU A 5 -22.64 -1.38 3.42
C GLU A 5 -21.11 -1.42 3.50
N ILE A 6 -20.48 -2.11 2.55
CA ILE A 6 -19.03 -2.11 2.39
C ILE A 6 -18.66 -0.97 1.44
N PRO A 7 -17.79 -0.04 1.87
CA PRO A 7 -17.36 1.09 1.06
C PRO A 7 -16.23 0.64 0.11
N ALA A 8 -16.58 -0.07 -0.96
CA ALA A 8 -15.64 -0.69 -1.90
C ALA A 8 -14.74 0.34 -2.61
N ASP A 9 -15.30 1.49 -2.96
CA ASP A 9 -14.55 2.59 -3.57
C ASP A 9 -13.55 3.20 -2.58
N GLU A 10 -13.92 3.31 -1.30
CA GLU A 10 -13.03 3.74 -0.25
C GLU A 10 -11.89 2.74 -0.01
N LEU A 11 -12.16 1.42 -0.05
CA LEU A 11 -11.13 0.39 0.06
C LEU A 11 -10.12 0.46 -1.09
N ARG A 12 -10.61 0.68 -2.33
CA ARG A 12 -9.75 0.93 -3.49
C ARG A 12 -8.93 2.20 -3.33
N ARG A 13 -9.54 3.28 -2.85
CA ARG A 13 -8.86 4.54 -2.58
C ARG A 13 -7.77 4.39 -1.52
N VAL A 14 -8.02 3.61 -0.46
CA VAL A 14 -7.02 3.30 0.56
C VAL A 14 -5.86 2.53 -0.06
N ALA A 15 -6.12 1.51 -0.87
CA ALA A 15 -5.09 0.76 -1.58
C ALA A 15 -4.18 1.68 -2.43
N ASP A 16 -4.75 2.64 -3.16
CA ASP A 16 -4.00 3.59 -3.98
C ASP A 16 -3.19 4.60 -3.13
N LEU A 17 -3.73 5.05 -2.00
CA LEU A 17 -3.00 5.93 -1.07
C LEU A 17 -1.81 5.22 -0.41
N LEU A 18 -1.98 3.94 -0.05
CA LEU A 18 -0.89 3.11 0.48
C LEU A 18 0.21 2.92 -0.56
N GLN A 19 -0.16 2.70 -1.83
CA GLN A 19 0.80 2.63 -2.93
C GLN A 19 1.59 3.94 -3.08
N ARG A 20 0.91 5.10 -3.12
CA ARG A 20 1.58 6.40 -3.21
C ARG A 20 2.52 6.67 -2.04
N THR A 21 2.12 6.27 -0.83
CA THR A 21 2.96 6.40 0.36
C THR A 21 4.24 5.59 0.21
N LYS A 22 4.12 4.35 -0.29
CA LYS A 22 5.27 3.49 -0.61
C LYS A 22 6.21 4.14 -1.64
N ASP A 23 5.64 4.70 -2.70
CA ASP A 23 6.41 5.35 -3.76
C ASP A 23 7.18 6.57 -3.25
N LEU A 24 6.54 7.39 -2.40
CA LEU A 24 7.18 8.56 -1.78
C LEU A 24 8.33 8.17 -0.85
N MET A 25 8.17 7.10 -0.06
CA MET A 25 9.25 6.57 0.76
C MET A 25 10.45 6.16 -0.10
N GLY A 26 10.20 5.57 -1.27
CA GLY A 26 11.24 5.12 -2.20
C GLY A 26 11.94 6.23 -3.00
N SER A 27 11.55 7.50 -2.83
CA SER A 27 12.09 8.62 -3.60
C SER A 27 13.59 8.86 -3.36
N ASP A 28 14.27 9.29 -4.42
CA ASP A 28 15.73 9.47 -4.43
C ASP A 28 16.22 10.56 -3.47
N LEU A 29 15.32 11.41 -2.96
CA LEU A 29 15.61 12.39 -1.92
C LEU A 29 16.25 11.77 -0.67
N VAL A 30 15.90 10.54 -0.32
CA VAL A 30 16.43 9.88 0.89
C VAL A 30 17.64 8.97 0.63
N LYS A 31 18.07 8.83 -0.63
CA LYS A 31 19.28 8.04 -0.98
C LYS A 31 20.55 8.89 -1.10
N SER A 32 20.43 10.22 -0.99
CA SER A 32 21.52 11.17 -1.26
C SER A 32 22.26 11.65 -0.01
N MET A 33 21.94 11.11 1.18
CA MET A 33 22.46 11.67 2.43
C MET A 33 23.93 11.30 2.65
N GLY A 34 24.36 10.12 2.18
CA GLY A 34 25.76 9.71 2.11
C GLY A 34 26.60 10.64 1.24
N ASP A 35 26.11 11.02 0.05
CA ASP A 35 26.81 11.94 -0.87
C ASP A 35 27.04 13.32 -0.25
N VAL A 36 26.07 13.83 0.52
CA VAL A 36 26.17 15.12 1.22
C VAL A 36 27.21 15.06 2.34
N VAL A 37 27.35 13.91 3.00
CA VAL A 37 28.23 13.75 4.15
C VAL A 37 29.67 13.44 3.74
N GLU A 38 29.89 12.71 2.64
CA GLU A 38 31.21 12.51 2.04
C GLU A 38 31.87 13.86 1.69
N ALA A 39 31.08 14.84 1.23
CA ALA A 39 31.55 16.20 0.93
C ALA A 39 32.02 17.00 2.16
N LEU A 40 31.62 16.59 3.38
CA LEU A 40 31.96 17.28 4.63
C LEU A 40 33.24 16.74 5.29
N ALA A 41 33.78 15.60 4.82
CA ALA A 41 35.00 14.96 5.31
C ALA A 41 35.09 14.76 6.84
N ASP A 42 33.94 14.60 7.52
CA ASP A 42 33.84 14.29 8.94
C ASP A 42 33.46 12.81 9.14
N GLN A 43 34.40 12.02 9.64
CA GLN A 43 34.26 10.58 9.82
C GLN A 43 33.14 10.17 10.80
N LYS A 44 32.85 11.01 11.81
CA LYS A 44 31.73 10.73 12.73
C LYS A 44 30.40 10.95 12.04
N LEU A 45 30.33 11.99 11.21
CA LEU A 45 29.15 12.30 10.42
C LEU A 45 28.90 11.20 9.38
N GLU A 46 29.96 10.71 8.71
CA GLU A 46 29.92 9.62 7.74
C GLU A 46 29.38 8.33 8.35
N THR A 47 29.88 7.96 9.53
CA THR A 47 29.40 6.77 10.25
C THR A 47 27.92 6.91 10.63
N ALA A 48 27.52 8.07 11.15
CA ALA A 48 26.12 8.33 11.52
C ALA A 48 25.18 8.34 10.30
N ALA A 49 25.64 8.85 9.17
CA ALA A 49 24.90 8.85 7.91
C ALA A 49 24.70 7.43 7.40
N TRP A 50 25.75 6.60 7.42
CA TRP A 50 25.66 5.20 7.02
C TRP A 50 24.72 4.39 7.91
N ASP A 51 24.81 4.56 9.23
CA ASP A 51 23.91 3.92 10.18
C ASP A 51 22.45 4.34 9.95
N PHE A 52 22.21 5.63 9.69
CA PHE A 52 20.89 6.11 9.32
C PHE A 52 20.40 5.48 8.02
N GLU A 53 21.19 5.49 6.96
CA GLU A 53 20.80 4.96 5.65
C GLU A 53 20.46 3.48 5.71
N LYS A 54 21.25 2.71 6.48
CA LYS A 54 20.99 1.30 6.73
C LYS A 54 19.68 1.10 7.50
N ALA A 55 19.52 1.75 8.65
CA ALA A 55 18.31 1.62 9.45
C ALA A 55 17.05 2.10 8.71
N TRP A 56 17.17 3.18 7.95
CA TRP A 56 16.11 3.71 7.11
C TRP A 56 15.78 2.77 5.96
N GLY A 57 16.79 2.19 5.30
CA GLY A 57 16.63 1.18 4.26
C GLY A 57 15.90 -0.07 4.75
N ASP A 58 16.33 -0.62 5.88
CA ASP A 58 15.70 -1.76 6.54
C ASP A 58 14.24 -1.46 6.93
N GLY A 59 14.01 -0.30 7.58
CA GLY A 59 12.67 0.15 7.96
C GLY A 59 11.76 0.34 6.74
N ARG A 60 12.28 0.90 5.65
CA ARG A 60 11.54 1.06 4.38
C ARG A 60 11.14 -0.28 3.77
N TYR A 61 12.02 -1.26 3.82
CA TYR A 61 11.75 -2.59 3.29
C TYR A 61 10.58 -3.25 4.04
N VAL A 62 10.62 -3.21 5.37
CA VAL A 62 9.56 -3.78 6.22
C VAL A 62 8.24 -3.04 6.00
N LEU A 63 8.25 -1.70 6.08
CA LEU A 63 7.05 -0.89 5.84
C LEU A 63 6.49 -1.09 4.44
N GLY A 64 7.35 -1.16 3.42
CA GLY A 64 6.94 -1.40 2.04
C GLY A 64 6.22 -2.74 1.87
N ARG A 65 6.69 -3.78 2.55
CA ARG A 65 6.05 -5.10 2.54
C ARG A 65 4.69 -5.07 3.24
N ASP A 66 4.60 -4.43 4.39
CA ASP A 66 3.35 -4.34 5.15
C ASP A 66 2.30 -3.51 4.38
N LEU A 67 2.73 -2.44 3.71
CA LEU A 67 1.87 -1.64 2.82
C LEU A 67 1.36 -2.45 1.62
N ASP A 68 2.21 -3.28 0.99
CA ASP A 68 1.76 -4.19 -0.08
C ASP A 68 0.70 -5.17 0.45
N GLY A 69 0.93 -5.77 1.63
CA GLY A 69 -0.02 -6.68 2.24
C GLY A 69 -1.37 -6.04 2.52
N LEU A 70 -1.39 -4.82 3.06
CA LEU A 70 -2.62 -4.06 3.31
C LEU A 70 -3.33 -3.66 2.02
N ARG A 71 -2.58 -3.23 1.00
CA ARG A 71 -3.12 -2.90 -0.33
C ARG A 71 -3.79 -4.11 -0.96
N ASP A 72 -3.12 -5.26 -0.95
CA ASP A 72 -3.60 -6.48 -1.58
C ASP A 72 -4.82 -7.04 -0.83
N ALA A 73 -4.81 -6.99 0.50
CA ALA A 73 -5.98 -7.33 1.32
C ALA A 73 -7.18 -6.41 1.02
N SER A 74 -6.95 -5.10 0.93
CA SER A 74 -8.02 -4.12 0.63
C SER A 74 -8.65 -4.37 -0.74
N ARG A 75 -7.84 -4.69 -1.75
CA ARG A 75 -8.33 -5.07 -3.09
C ARG A 75 -9.08 -6.39 -3.07
N ALA A 76 -8.53 -7.42 -2.44
CA ALA A 76 -9.17 -8.73 -2.35
C ALA A 76 -10.55 -8.65 -1.68
N VAL A 77 -10.69 -7.84 -0.64
CA VAL A 77 -12.00 -7.58 -0.01
C VAL A 77 -12.95 -6.90 -0.98
N ALA A 78 -12.54 -5.81 -1.63
CA ALA A 78 -13.39 -5.09 -2.58
C ALA A 78 -13.85 -6.00 -3.75
N ASP A 79 -12.94 -6.81 -4.29
CA ASP A 79 -13.21 -7.70 -5.41
C ASP A 79 -14.15 -8.85 -5.00
N ALA A 80 -13.96 -9.44 -3.81
CA ALA A 80 -14.84 -10.50 -3.31
C ALA A 80 -16.29 -10.01 -3.11
N PHE A 81 -16.47 -8.78 -2.62
CA PHE A 81 -17.80 -8.19 -2.48
C PHE A 81 -18.44 -7.88 -3.83
N GLN A 82 -17.69 -7.28 -4.77
CA GLN A 82 -18.20 -7.05 -6.11
C GLN A 82 -18.63 -8.37 -6.78
N GLN A 83 -17.82 -9.42 -6.65
CA GLN A 83 -18.16 -10.74 -7.20
C GLN A 83 -19.44 -11.32 -6.56
N THR A 84 -19.63 -11.13 -5.26
CA THR A 84 -20.84 -11.56 -4.54
C THR A 84 -22.07 -10.79 -5.01
N ASP A 85 -21.94 -9.48 -5.22
CA ASP A 85 -23.02 -8.65 -5.75
C ASP A 85 -23.39 -9.05 -7.18
N GLU A 86 -22.40 -9.28 -8.06
CA GLU A 86 -22.63 -9.76 -9.43
C GLU A 86 -23.33 -11.12 -9.45
N GLN A 87 -22.91 -12.06 -8.60
CA GLN A 87 -23.57 -13.36 -8.45
C GLN A 87 -25.03 -13.22 -7.99
N THR A 88 -25.28 -12.29 -7.05
CA THR A 88 -26.63 -12.03 -6.53
C THR A 88 -27.53 -11.43 -7.62
N VAL A 89 -27.03 -10.45 -8.38
CA VAL A 89 -27.76 -9.85 -9.50
C VAL A 89 -28.08 -10.88 -10.59
N ASN A 90 -27.12 -11.73 -10.94
CA ASN A 90 -27.32 -12.79 -11.92
C ASN A 90 -28.37 -13.81 -11.45
N ALA A 91 -28.33 -14.24 -10.18
CA ALA A 91 -29.31 -15.15 -9.62
C ALA A 91 -30.73 -14.57 -9.61
N LEU A 92 -30.88 -13.26 -9.36
CA LEU A 92 -32.17 -12.58 -9.44
C LEU A 92 -32.68 -12.48 -10.89
N THR A 93 -31.80 -12.14 -11.83
CA THR A 93 -32.13 -11.99 -13.26
C THR A 93 -32.49 -13.34 -13.92
N GLU A 94 -31.80 -14.43 -13.54
CA GLU A 94 -32.12 -15.79 -13.99
C GLU A 94 -33.45 -16.29 -13.38
N GLY A 95 -33.73 -15.93 -12.13
CA GLY A 95 -35.00 -16.24 -11.47
C GLY A 95 -36.21 -15.54 -12.11
N GLU A 96 -36.06 -14.30 -12.56
CA GLU A 96 -37.13 -13.53 -13.22
C GLU A 96 -37.44 -13.99 -14.66
N ASN A 97 -36.45 -14.54 -15.39
CA ASN A 97 -36.64 -15.02 -16.77
C ASN A 97 -37.10 -16.49 -16.86
N GLY A 98 -37.19 -17.19 -15.72
CA GLY A 98 -37.57 -18.61 -15.63
C GLY A 98 -39.02 -18.88 -15.21
N GLN A 99 -39.85 -17.85 -15.01
CA GLN A 99 -41.29 -17.94 -14.74
C GLN A 99 -42.11 -17.40 -15.92
#